data_AF-A0A075V7P2-F1
#
_entry.id   AF-A0A075V7P2-F1
#
_cell.length_a   1.000
_cell.length_b   1.000
_cell.length_c   1.000
_cell.angle_alpha   90.00
_cell.angle_beta   90.00
_cell.angle_gamma   90.00
#
_symmetry.space_group_name_H-M   'P 1'
#
loop_
_entity.id
_entity.type
_entity.pdbx_description
1 polymer ?
#
loop_
_entity_poly.entity_id
_entity_poly.type
_entity_poly.pdbx_seq_one_letter_code
_entity_poly.pdbx_strand_id
1 'polypeptide(L)'
;MGNLSRSPVLDGVFPDGPDTVLLHPAVTARRWRRRQIVAAVRPGTVLKGLSGATVVGFALVVGNGFAGKFIFTAVVLIVVLAGWRATCVAREGRGPHGDTPGTRLRRGEGWRSRDFADLGADTARQVRELLAGVDELHRTPARVWIDPALPGEAHRVVWQALCCLDRSRDARALAEELATDPYAGEDLVAAARQAVTTIDHGLGEVARHLHGCLLLTRAWEAKLRRTDLTHRTGNVLAALPGHDHLRRLTQAAEVLPQNVFAHVTAARDLTQAGEFPWERPSTEWPRLTLVPPHRATAPRGAGGPAGEGLS
;
A
#
# COMPACT_ATOMS: atom_id res chain seq x y z
N MET A 1 -5.66 -6.18 -5.20
CA MET A 1 -5.18 -7.55 -4.89
C MET A 1 -3.89 -7.44 -4.09
N GLY A 2 -3.90 -7.89 -2.83
CA GLY A 2 -2.74 -7.80 -1.93
C GLY A 2 -1.52 -8.59 -2.41
N ASN A 3 -0.32 -8.04 -2.17
CA ASN A 3 0.94 -8.68 -2.52
C ASN A 3 1.41 -9.55 -1.36
N LEU A 4 1.26 -10.88 -1.48
CA LEU A 4 1.71 -11.84 -0.46
C LEU A 4 3.20 -11.84 -0.15
N SER A 5 4.02 -11.11 -0.91
CA SER A 5 5.41 -10.89 -0.51
C SER A 5 5.54 -10.00 0.73
N ARG A 6 4.51 -9.19 1.03
CA ARG A 6 4.53 -8.22 2.13
C ARG A 6 3.75 -8.67 3.36
N SER A 7 2.66 -9.41 3.21
CA SER A 7 1.81 -9.83 4.34
C SER A 7 1.04 -11.12 4.02
N PRO A 8 0.81 -12.01 5.01
CA PRO A 8 -0.07 -13.17 4.88
C PRO A 8 -1.56 -12.80 4.96
N VAL A 9 -1.87 -11.53 5.27
CA VAL A 9 -3.23 -10.99 5.32
C VAL A 9 -3.57 -10.34 3.98
N LEU A 10 -4.76 -10.66 3.47
CA LEU A 10 -5.25 -10.20 2.19
C LEU A 10 -6.62 -9.54 2.33
N ASP A 11 -6.74 -8.35 1.76
CA ASP A 11 -8.04 -7.74 1.49
C ASP A 11 -8.54 -8.20 0.12
N GLY A 12 -9.76 -8.74 0.08
CA GLY A 12 -10.36 -9.31 -1.11
C GLY A 12 -11.86 -9.05 -1.18
N VAL A 13 -12.42 -9.18 -2.39
CA VAL A 13 -13.87 -9.16 -2.60
C VAL A 13 -14.32 -10.61 -2.78
N PHE A 14 -15.14 -11.07 -1.86
CA PHE A 14 -15.73 -12.40 -1.83
C PHE A 14 -17.18 -12.33 -2.32
N PRO A 15 -17.84 -13.46 -2.63
CA PRO A 15 -19.24 -13.49 -3.03
C PRO A 15 -20.17 -12.75 -2.06
N ASP A 16 -19.82 -12.76 -0.76
CA ASP A 16 -20.62 -12.16 0.30
C ASP A 16 -20.27 -10.69 0.58
N GLY A 17 -19.26 -10.13 -0.09
CA GLY A 17 -18.77 -8.76 0.11
C GLY A 17 -17.25 -8.64 0.32
N PRO A 18 -16.74 -7.43 0.54
CA PRO A 18 -15.34 -7.20 0.87
C PRO A 18 -15.01 -7.75 2.27
N ASP A 19 -13.88 -8.43 2.40
CA ASP A 19 -13.42 -8.98 3.68
C ASP A 19 -11.89 -9.11 3.72
N THR A 20 -11.35 -9.18 4.95
CA THR A 20 -9.95 -9.43 5.25
C THR A 20 -9.75 -10.89 5.60
N VAL A 21 -8.71 -11.49 5.02
CA VAL A 21 -8.41 -12.92 5.15
C VAL A 21 -6.99 -13.13 5.62
N LEU A 22 -6.83 -13.93 6.66
CA LEU A 22 -5.55 -14.51 7.03
C LEU A 22 -5.33 -15.79 6.24
N LEU A 23 -4.22 -15.92 5.50
CA LEU A 23 -3.89 -17.18 4.81
C LEU A 23 -3.23 -18.18 5.76
N HIS A 24 -3.37 -19.47 5.44
CA HIS A 24 -2.67 -20.54 6.16
C HIS A 24 -1.13 -20.36 6.06
N PRO A 25 -0.34 -20.49 7.15
CA PRO A 25 1.11 -20.28 7.15
C PRO A 25 1.90 -21.08 6.12
N ALA A 26 1.46 -22.32 5.82
CA ALA A 26 2.05 -23.16 4.77
C ALA A 26 1.76 -22.71 3.32
N VAL A 27 0.90 -21.71 3.10
CA VAL A 27 0.59 -21.20 1.75
C VAL A 27 1.72 -20.27 1.30
N THR A 28 2.56 -20.76 0.40
CA THR A 28 3.64 -19.95 -0.17
C THR A 28 3.11 -18.95 -1.21
N ALA A 29 3.74 -17.78 -1.29
CA ALA A 29 3.42 -16.75 -2.27
C ALA A 29 3.49 -17.26 -3.72
N ARG A 30 4.37 -18.23 -4.01
CA ARG A 30 4.48 -18.88 -5.33
C ARG A 30 3.25 -19.72 -5.66
N ARG A 31 2.76 -20.51 -4.68
CA ARG A 31 1.56 -21.34 -4.84
C ARG A 31 0.32 -20.48 -5.05
N TRP A 32 0.21 -19.39 -4.30
CA TRP A 32 -0.88 -18.43 -4.46
C TRP A 32 -0.83 -17.68 -5.80
N ARG A 33 0.33 -17.15 -6.20
CA ARG A 33 0.49 -16.48 -7.51
C ARG A 33 0.15 -17.41 -8.66
N ARG A 34 0.64 -18.65 -8.63
CA ARG A 34 0.31 -19.66 -9.65
C ARG A 34 -1.20 -19.86 -9.77
N ARG A 35 -1.93 -19.88 -8.65
CA ARG A 35 -3.39 -19.99 -8.66
C ARG A 35 -4.08 -18.74 -9.18
N GLN A 36 -3.64 -17.54 -8.80
CA GLN A 36 -4.21 -16.31 -9.34
C GLN A 36 -4.04 -16.26 -10.87
N ILE A 37 -2.89 -16.67 -11.39
CA ILE A 37 -2.64 -16.78 -12.83
C ILE A 37 -3.61 -17.79 -13.46
N VAL A 38 -3.73 -18.99 -12.89
CA VAL A 38 -4.66 -20.03 -13.41
C VAL A 38 -6.12 -19.58 -13.34
N ALA A 39 -6.53 -18.86 -12.30
CA ALA A 39 -7.88 -18.34 -12.14
C ALA A 39 -8.19 -17.18 -13.11
N ALA A 40 -7.19 -16.36 -13.45
CA ALA A 40 -7.29 -15.29 -14.43
C ALA A 40 -7.35 -15.79 -15.88
N VAL A 41 -6.83 -16.99 -16.14
CA VAL A 41 -6.92 -17.62 -17.46
C VAL A 41 -8.35 -18.10 -17.70
N ARG A 42 -9.14 -17.29 -18.40
CA ARG A 42 -10.47 -17.68 -18.90
C ARG A 42 -10.30 -18.81 -19.94
N PRO A 43 -10.93 -19.99 -19.75
CA PRO A 43 -10.89 -21.06 -20.75
C PRO A 43 -11.36 -20.57 -22.13
N GLY A 44 -12.35 -19.67 -22.16
CA GLY A 44 -12.93 -19.15 -23.40
C GLY A 44 -12.01 -18.25 -24.22
N THR A 45 -11.08 -17.50 -23.60
CA THR A 45 -10.11 -16.68 -24.35
C THR A 45 -8.95 -17.50 -24.88
N VAL A 46 -8.52 -18.54 -24.16
CA VAL A 46 -7.49 -19.47 -24.64
C VAL A 46 -8.03 -20.30 -25.82
N LEU A 47 -9.28 -20.77 -25.76
CA LEU A 47 -9.88 -21.54 -26.85
C LEU A 47 -10.06 -20.70 -28.13
N LYS A 48 -10.54 -19.46 -28.01
CA LYS A 48 -10.70 -18.52 -29.14
C LYS A 48 -9.36 -18.07 -29.72
N GLY A 49 -8.36 -17.85 -28.86
CA GLY A 49 -7.00 -17.53 -29.28
C GLY A 49 -6.33 -18.69 -30.01
N LEU A 50 -6.52 -19.93 -29.53
CA LEU A 50 -6.02 -21.12 -30.20
C LEU A 50 -6.65 -21.32 -31.57
N SER A 51 -7.98 -21.21 -31.68
CA SER A 51 -8.67 -21.38 -32.97
C SER A 51 -8.22 -20.36 -34.02
N GLY A 52 -7.93 -19.12 -33.61
CA GLY A 52 -7.38 -18.10 -34.51
C GLY A 52 -5.95 -18.44 -34.97
N ALA A 53 -5.11 -18.92 -34.05
CA ALA A 53 -3.73 -19.28 -34.36
C ALA A 53 -3.62 -20.54 -35.25
N THR A 54 -4.49 -21.54 -35.07
CA THR A 54 -4.53 -22.71 -35.96
C THR A 54 -4.91 -22.35 -37.38
N VAL A 55 -5.87 -21.43 -37.56
CA VAL A 55 -6.31 -20.99 -38.91
C VAL A 55 -5.19 -20.24 -39.63
N VAL A 56 -4.49 -19.33 -38.95
CA VAL A 56 -3.36 -18.58 -39.54
C VAL A 56 -2.16 -19.49 -39.82
N GLY A 57 -1.85 -20.43 -38.92
CA GLY A 57 -0.77 -21.39 -39.13
C GLY A 57 -1.05 -22.40 -40.24
N PHE A 58 -2.31 -22.83 -40.43
CA PHE A 58 -2.68 -23.70 -41.56
C PHE A 58 -2.53 -22.99 -42.90
N ALA A 59 -2.85 -21.69 -42.96
CA ALA A 59 -2.71 -20.88 -44.18
C ALA A 59 -1.25 -20.67 -44.59
N LEU A 60 -0.32 -20.58 -43.62
CA LEU A 60 1.11 -20.37 -43.88
C LEU A 60 1.87 -21.64 -44.29
N VAL A 61 1.33 -22.84 -44.03
CA VAL A 61 2.02 -24.14 -44.26
C VAL A 61 1.61 -24.82 -45.58
N VAL A 62 0.81 -24.15 -46.42
CA VAL A 62 0.31 -24.71 -47.69
C VAL A 62 1.43 -25.11 -48.67
N GLY A 63 2.67 -24.62 -48.49
CA GLY A 63 3.83 -24.96 -49.35
C GLY A 63 4.87 -25.93 -48.78
N ASN A 64 4.81 -26.35 -47.51
CA ASN A 64 5.86 -27.19 -46.91
C ASN A 64 5.46 -28.67 -46.85
N GLY A 65 6.42 -29.55 -47.17
CA GLY A 65 6.23 -31.00 -47.29
C GLY A 65 5.69 -31.69 -46.03
N PHE A 66 5.27 -32.95 -46.17
CA PHE A 66 4.54 -33.75 -45.16
C PHE A 66 5.11 -33.64 -43.74
N ALA A 67 6.44 -33.60 -43.58
CA ALA A 67 7.09 -33.49 -42.27
C ALA A 67 6.75 -32.19 -41.51
N GLY A 68 6.61 -31.05 -42.20
CA GLY A 68 6.26 -29.77 -41.56
C GLY A 68 4.83 -29.76 -41.02
N LYS A 69 3.91 -30.44 -41.71
CA LYS A 69 2.52 -30.59 -41.27
C LYS A 69 2.42 -31.42 -40.00
N PHE A 70 3.20 -32.50 -39.86
CA PHE A 70 3.24 -33.34 -38.66
C PHE A 70 3.79 -32.61 -37.43
N ILE A 71 4.85 -31.81 -37.59
CA ILE A 71 5.41 -31.04 -36.47
C ILE A 71 4.42 -29.98 -36.01
N PHE A 72 3.77 -29.27 -36.94
CA PHE A 72 2.78 -28.27 -36.60
C PHE A 72 1.56 -28.89 -35.89
N THR A 73 1.01 -30.00 -36.41
CA THR A 73 -0.10 -30.69 -35.75
C THR A 73 0.28 -31.25 -34.38
N ALA A 74 1.49 -31.78 -34.21
CA ALA A 74 1.99 -32.24 -32.91
C ALA A 74 2.12 -31.10 -31.90
N VAL A 75 2.69 -29.95 -32.30
CA VAL A 75 2.82 -28.77 -31.43
C VAL A 75 1.44 -28.22 -31.07
N VAL A 76 0.52 -28.09 -32.03
CA VAL A 76 -0.86 -27.69 -31.76
C VAL A 76 -1.52 -28.67 -30.81
N LEU A 77 -1.39 -29.98 -31.02
CA LEU A 77 -1.98 -31.00 -30.16
C LEU A 77 -1.41 -30.95 -28.73
N ILE A 78 -0.10 -30.74 -28.56
CA ILE A 78 0.54 -30.58 -27.25
C ILE A 78 0.01 -29.33 -26.55
N VAL A 79 -0.11 -28.21 -27.26
CA VAL A 79 -0.66 -26.96 -26.70
C VAL A 79 -2.14 -27.11 -26.35
N VAL A 80 -2.93 -27.79 -27.20
CA VAL A 80 -4.34 -28.11 -26.94
C VAL A 80 -4.47 -29.03 -25.73
N LEU A 81 -3.67 -30.10 -25.63
CA LEU A 81 -3.71 -31.04 -24.50
C LEU A 81 -3.24 -30.40 -23.20
N ALA A 82 -2.20 -29.55 -23.24
CA ALA A 82 -1.74 -28.79 -22.08
C ALA A 82 -2.79 -27.76 -21.64
N GLY A 83 -3.42 -27.06 -22.60
CA GLY A 83 -4.53 -26.16 -22.36
C GLY A 83 -5.76 -26.90 -21.82
N TRP A 84 -6.10 -28.04 -22.40
CA TRP A 84 -7.22 -28.89 -22.00
C TRP A 84 -7.03 -29.42 -20.58
N ARG A 85 -5.86 -29.97 -20.23
CA ARG A 85 -5.55 -30.40 -18.86
C ARG A 85 -5.61 -29.23 -17.88
N ALA A 86 -5.09 -28.06 -18.24
CA ALA A 86 -5.21 -26.87 -17.40
C ALA A 86 -6.67 -26.44 -17.21
N THR A 87 -7.51 -26.57 -18.25
CA THR A 87 -8.95 -26.28 -18.15
C THR A 87 -9.73 -27.33 -17.40
N CYS A 88 -9.41 -28.62 -17.50
CA CYS A 88 -10.06 -29.69 -16.72
C CYS A 88 -9.79 -29.52 -15.22
N VAL A 89 -8.53 -29.23 -14.85
CA VAL A 89 -8.18 -28.89 -13.45
C VAL A 89 -8.89 -27.63 -12.97
N ALA A 90 -9.13 -26.66 -13.86
CA ALA A 90 -9.92 -25.47 -13.56
C ALA A 90 -11.45 -25.73 -13.53
N ARG A 91 -11.93 -26.77 -14.21
CA ARG A 91 -13.35 -27.13 -14.34
C ARG A 91 -13.83 -28.02 -13.20
N GLU A 92 -12.99 -28.92 -12.70
CA GLU A 92 -13.23 -29.66 -11.45
C GLU A 92 -13.38 -28.74 -10.21
N GLY A 93 -12.93 -27.48 -10.31
CA GLY A 93 -13.12 -26.46 -9.26
C GLY A 93 -14.29 -25.49 -9.48
N ARG A 94 -14.98 -25.53 -10.63
CA ARG A 94 -16.11 -24.64 -10.95
C ARG A 94 -17.43 -25.38 -10.74
N GLY A 95 -18.11 -25.03 -9.66
CA GLY A 95 -19.56 -25.25 -9.57
C GLY A 95 -20.32 -24.42 -10.61
N PRO A 96 -21.61 -24.70 -10.85
CA PRO A 96 -22.31 -24.31 -12.09
C PRO A 96 -22.64 -22.82 -12.23
N HIS A 97 -22.34 -21.95 -11.26
CA HIS A 97 -22.81 -20.56 -11.24
C HIS A 97 -21.70 -19.58 -10.85
N GLY A 98 -21.52 -18.52 -11.66
CA GLY A 98 -20.86 -17.27 -11.26
C GLY A 98 -19.69 -16.82 -12.14
N ASP A 99 -19.93 -15.78 -12.94
CA ASP A 99 -19.01 -15.15 -13.90
C ASP A 99 -18.05 -14.09 -13.30
N THR A 100 -17.91 -14.05 -11.97
CA THR A 100 -16.98 -13.13 -11.30
C THR A 100 -15.69 -13.85 -10.88
N PRO A 101 -14.50 -13.27 -11.14
CA PRO A 101 -13.24 -13.79 -10.62
C PRO A 101 -13.13 -13.50 -9.11
N GLY A 102 -13.98 -14.14 -8.32
CA GLY A 102 -13.90 -14.11 -6.86
C GLY A 102 -12.72 -14.93 -6.37
N THR A 103 -12.04 -14.47 -5.32
CA THR A 103 -11.04 -15.26 -4.59
C THR A 103 -11.73 -16.41 -3.85
N ARG A 104 -11.95 -17.56 -4.51
CA ARG A 104 -12.40 -18.77 -3.82
C ARG A 104 -11.23 -19.37 -3.03
N LEU A 105 -11.26 -19.20 -1.71
CA LEU A 105 -10.43 -19.94 -0.77
C LEU A 105 -10.98 -21.37 -0.66
N ARG A 106 -10.14 -22.41 -0.72
CA ARG A 106 -10.59 -23.74 -0.30
C ARG A 106 -10.71 -23.76 1.23
N ARG A 107 -11.56 -24.65 1.74
CA ARG A 107 -11.70 -24.91 3.17
C ARG A 107 -10.31 -25.18 3.77
N GLY A 108 -9.96 -24.44 4.83
CA GLY A 108 -8.66 -24.54 5.53
C GLY A 108 -7.49 -23.78 4.90
N GLU A 109 -7.68 -23.06 3.80
CA GLU A 109 -6.60 -22.27 3.17
C GLU A 109 -6.48 -20.85 3.71
N GLY A 110 -7.53 -20.35 4.36
CA GLY A 110 -7.55 -19.04 4.99
C GLY A 110 -8.74 -18.90 5.92
N TRP A 111 -8.61 -17.99 6.87
CA TRP A 111 -9.64 -17.57 7.81
C TRP A 111 -10.08 -16.16 7.45
N ARG A 112 -11.38 -15.96 7.18
CA ARG A 112 -11.96 -14.65 6.90
C ARG A 112 -12.46 -14.03 8.21
N SER A 113 -12.44 -12.71 8.32
CA SER A 113 -12.96 -12.06 9.53
C SER A 113 -14.44 -12.36 9.76
N ARG A 114 -15.22 -12.46 8.66
CA ARG A 114 -16.64 -12.80 8.71
C ARG A 114 -16.92 -14.26 9.05
N ASP A 115 -15.95 -15.17 8.91
CA ASP A 115 -16.17 -16.57 9.26
C ASP A 115 -16.53 -16.68 10.76
N PHE A 116 -16.07 -15.76 11.62
CA PHE A 116 -16.33 -15.77 13.07
C PHE A 116 -17.43 -14.81 13.53
N ALA A 117 -18.21 -14.25 12.60
CA ALA A 117 -19.24 -13.26 12.92
C ALA A 117 -20.40 -13.83 13.76
N ASP A 118 -20.62 -15.14 13.67
CA ASP A 118 -21.62 -15.90 14.41
C ASP A 118 -21.25 -16.14 15.89
N LEU A 119 -19.97 -15.98 16.25
CA LEU A 119 -19.47 -16.19 17.62
C LEU A 119 -19.63 -14.98 18.56
N GLY A 120 -20.41 -13.97 18.13
CA GLY A 120 -20.64 -12.74 18.87
C GLY A 120 -19.76 -11.56 18.43
N ALA A 121 -20.25 -10.34 18.72
CA ALA A 121 -19.63 -9.10 18.24
C ALA A 121 -18.22 -8.87 18.81
N ASP A 122 -17.99 -9.25 20.07
CA ASP A 122 -16.69 -9.10 20.74
C ASP A 122 -15.64 -10.01 20.13
N THR A 123 -15.95 -11.30 19.96
CA THR A 123 -15.09 -12.27 19.28
C THR A 123 -14.75 -11.80 17.87
N ALA A 124 -15.76 -11.36 17.11
CA ALA A 124 -15.57 -10.87 15.75
C ALA A 124 -14.67 -9.62 15.70
N ARG A 125 -14.81 -8.70 16.66
CA ARG A 125 -13.91 -7.54 16.80
C ARG A 125 -12.48 -7.99 17.10
N GLN A 126 -12.31 -8.91 18.03
CA GLN A 126 -11.00 -9.41 18.42
C GLN A 126 -10.29 -10.14 17.28
N VAL A 127 -11.01 -10.94 16.49
CA VAL A 127 -10.47 -11.56 15.28
C VAL A 127 -10.00 -10.50 14.28
N ARG A 128 -10.79 -9.43 14.05
CA ARG A 128 -10.37 -8.33 13.17
C ARG A 128 -9.10 -7.64 13.69
N GLU A 129 -8.99 -7.41 14.99
CA GLU A 129 -7.79 -6.84 15.61
C GLU A 129 -6.56 -7.74 15.45
N LEU A 130 -6.73 -9.05 15.62
CA LEU A 130 -5.66 -10.03 15.41
C LEU A 130 -5.18 -10.04 13.94
N LEU A 131 -6.11 -10.05 12.99
CA LEU A 131 -5.81 -9.99 11.56
C LEU A 131 -5.09 -8.70 11.20
N ALA A 132 -5.59 -7.55 11.67
CA ALA A 132 -4.96 -6.26 11.46
C ALA A 132 -3.56 -6.19 12.08
N GLY A 133 -3.39 -6.75 13.28
CA GLY A 133 -2.11 -6.80 13.97
C GLY A 133 -1.07 -7.65 13.25
N VAL A 134 -1.45 -8.82 12.73
CA VAL A 134 -0.54 -9.63 11.90
C VAL A 134 -0.16 -8.89 10.63
N ASP A 135 -1.11 -8.22 9.98
CA ASP A 135 -0.84 -7.43 8.77
C ASP A 135 0.14 -6.29 9.05
N GLU A 136 -0.08 -5.55 10.14
CA GLU A 136 0.78 -4.45 10.55
C GLU A 136 2.20 -4.93 10.87
N LEU A 137 2.34 -6.01 11.64
CA LEU A 137 3.64 -6.59 11.99
C LEU A 137 4.42 -7.08 10.77
N HIS A 138 3.73 -7.51 9.72
CA HIS A 138 4.37 -7.90 8.47
C HIS A 138 4.77 -6.71 7.58
N ARG A 139 4.02 -5.60 7.67
CA ARG A 139 4.22 -4.39 6.86
C ARG A 139 5.13 -3.35 7.53
N THR A 140 5.40 -3.46 8.83
CA THR A 140 6.22 -2.50 9.56
C THR A 140 7.62 -2.34 8.94
N PRO A 141 8.10 -1.09 8.72
CA PRO A 141 9.49 -0.84 8.35
C PRO A 141 10.48 -1.25 9.44
N ALA A 142 10.05 -1.34 10.70
CA ALA A 142 10.89 -1.86 11.79
C ALA A 142 11.27 -3.33 11.61
N ARG A 143 10.63 -4.05 10.66
CA ARG A 143 10.94 -5.45 10.35
C ARG A 143 12.43 -5.70 10.06
N VAL A 144 13.14 -4.72 9.48
CA VAL A 144 14.59 -4.84 9.19
C VAL A 144 15.43 -4.91 10.48
N TRP A 145 14.88 -4.47 11.61
CA TRP A 145 15.56 -4.36 12.90
C TRP A 145 15.16 -5.44 13.91
N ILE A 146 14.15 -6.26 13.59
CA ILE A 146 13.71 -7.39 14.41
C ILE A 146 14.09 -8.70 13.72
N ASP A 147 14.07 -9.80 14.47
CA ASP A 147 14.28 -11.12 13.88
C ASP A 147 13.27 -11.34 12.73
N PRO A 148 13.74 -11.69 11.52
CA PRO A 148 12.87 -11.88 10.37
C PRO A 148 11.85 -13.02 10.53
N ALA A 149 12.04 -13.93 11.50
CA ALA A 149 11.11 -15.02 11.82
C ALA A 149 9.90 -14.55 12.64
N LEU A 150 10.02 -13.48 13.44
CA LEU A 150 9.00 -13.04 14.40
C LEU A 150 7.62 -12.77 13.78
N PRO A 151 7.48 -12.06 12.64
CA PRO A 151 6.17 -11.90 11.99
C PRO A 151 5.54 -13.24 11.61
N GLY A 152 6.35 -14.21 11.17
CA GLY A 152 5.91 -15.55 10.83
C GLY A 152 5.53 -16.40 12.05
N GLU A 153 6.11 -16.14 13.21
CA GLU A 153 5.70 -16.75 14.48
C GLU A 153 4.37 -16.18 14.96
N ALA A 154 4.23 -14.85 14.97
CA ALA A 154 2.98 -14.18 15.30
C ALA A 154 1.84 -14.66 14.38
N HIS A 155 2.10 -14.76 13.07
CA HIS A 155 1.16 -15.34 12.11
C HIS A 155 0.76 -16.77 12.48
N ARG A 156 1.72 -17.64 12.82
CA ARG A 156 1.45 -19.03 13.23
C ARG A 156 0.61 -19.11 14.50
N VAL A 157 0.93 -18.30 15.51
CA VAL A 157 0.19 -18.25 16.78
C VAL A 157 -1.24 -17.78 16.55
N VAL A 158 -1.45 -16.70 15.81
CA VAL A 158 -2.79 -16.20 15.48
C VAL A 158 -3.56 -17.24 14.67
N TRP A 159 -2.93 -17.87 13.68
CA TRP A 159 -3.55 -18.96 12.92
C TRP A 159 -4.04 -20.10 13.82
N GLN A 160 -3.21 -20.56 14.75
CA GLN A 160 -3.56 -21.60 15.71
C GLN A 160 -4.69 -21.17 16.64
N ALA A 161 -4.67 -19.93 17.13
CA ALA A 161 -5.73 -19.37 17.96
C ALA A 161 -7.07 -19.36 17.22
N LEU A 162 -7.09 -18.97 15.94
CA LEU A 162 -8.29 -19.02 15.10
C LEU A 162 -8.76 -20.45 14.84
N CYS A 163 -7.85 -21.41 14.66
CA CYS A 163 -8.22 -22.83 14.57
C CYS A 163 -8.79 -23.39 15.89
N CYS A 164 -8.33 -22.90 17.05
CA CYS A 164 -8.93 -23.26 18.34
C CYS A 164 -10.31 -22.64 18.49
N LEU A 165 -10.48 -21.38 18.08
CA LEU A 165 -11.74 -20.68 18.09
C LEU A 165 -12.77 -21.36 17.18
N ASP A 166 -12.38 -21.76 15.96
CA ASP A 166 -13.25 -22.49 15.04
C ASP A 166 -13.71 -23.85 15.61
N ARG A 167 -12.77 -24.60 16.21
CA ARG A 167 -13.10 -25.88 16.89
C ARG A 167 -13.96 -25.70 18.13
N SER A 168 -14.06 -24.48 18.69
CA SER A 168 -14.92 -24.19 19.84
C SER A 168 -16.40 -24.02 19.47
N ARG A 169 -16.75 -23.94 18.17
CA ARG A 169 -18.14 -23.81 17.70
C ARG A 169 -19.04 -24.91 18.27
N ASP A 170 -18.61 -26.16 18.16
CA ASP A 170 -19.41 -27.30 18.64
C ASP A 170 -19.61 -27.25 20.15
N ALA A 171 -18.57 -26.84 20.89
CA ALA A 171 -18.65 -26.66 22.35
C ALA A 171 -19.57 -25.49 22.75
N ARG A 172 -19.62 -24.41 21.96
CA ARG A 172 -20.53 -23.28 22.16
C ARG A 172 -21.97 -23.66 21.86
N ALA A 173 -22.22 -24.36 20.75
CA ALA A 173 -23.53 -24.88 20.41
C ALA A 173 -24.05 -25.82 21.51
N LEU A 174 -23.19 -26.75 21.99
CA LEU A 174 -23.53 -27.62 23.11
C LEU A 174 -23.81 -26.84 24.40
N ALA A 175 -23.03 -25.79 24.70
CA ALA A 175 -23.27 -24.95 25.87
C ALA A 175 -24.60 -24.19 25.79
N GLU A 176 -25.02 -23.77 24.59
CA GLU A 176 -26.33 -23.15 24.33
C GLU A 176 -27.47 -24.16 24.44
N GLU A 177 -27.31 -25.36 23.88
CA GLU A 177 -28.28 -26.46 24.01
C GLU A 177 -28.49 -26.82 25.48
N LEU A 178 -27.41 -27.07 26.22
CA LEU A 178 -27.47 -27.37 27.66
C LEU A 178 -28.08 -26.23 28.48
N ALA A 179 -27.88 -24.97 28.07
CA ALA A 179 -28.47 -23.82 28.76
C ALA A 179 -29.99 -23.69 28.55
N THR A 180 -30.54 -24.32 27.52
CA THR A 180 -31.97 -24.28 27.19
C THR A 180 -32.72 -25.55 27.62
N ASP A 181 -31.99 -26.64 27.91
CA ASP A 181 -32.56 -27.89 28.43
C ASP A 181 -32.87 -27.79 29.94
N PRO A 182 -34.15 -27.82 30.36
CA PRO A 182 -34.53 -27.76 31.77
C PRO A 182 -34.13 -29.01 32.57
N TYR A 183 -33.71 -30.09 31.90
CA TYR A 183 -33.24 -31.33 32.53
C TYR A 183 -31.71 -31.46 32.54
N ALA A 184 -30.98 -30.51 31.95
CA ALA A 184 -29.54 -30.51 32.02
C ALA A 184 -29.08 -30.23 33.47
N GLY A 185 -28.18 -31.07 33.98
CA GLY A 185 -27.58 -30.85 35.30
C GLY A 185 -26.78 -29.54 35.31
N GLU A 186 -26.95 -28.73 36.37
CA GLU A 186 -26.27 -27.43 36.51
C GLU A 186 -24.75 -27.52 36.35
N ASP A 187 -24.15 -28.62 36.84
CA ASP A 187 -22.71 -28.89 36.72
C ASP A 187 -22.24 -29.02 35.26
N LEU A 188 -23.05 -29.63 34.39
CA LEU A 188 -22.72 -29.79 32.96
C LEU A 188 -22.80 -28.45 32.23
N VAL A 189 -23.82 -27.64 32.53
CA VAL A 189 -23.97 -26.28 32.00
C VAL A 189 -22.79 -25.41 32.44
N ALA A 190 -22.43 -25.47 33.72
CA ALA A 190 -21.30 -24.73 34.28
C ALA A 190 -19.97 -25.16 33.64
N ALA A 191 -19.73 -26.47 33.48
CA ALA A 191 -18.52 -26.99 32.84
C ALA A 191 -18.41 -26.55 31.37
N ALA A 192 -19.49 -26.61 30.60
CA ALA A 192 -19.50 -26.17 29.20
C ALA A 192 -19.24 -24.66 29.08
N ARG A 193 -19.88 -23.83 29.91
CA ARG A 193 -19.63 -22.39 29.96
C ARG A 193 -18.18 -22.07 30.37
N GLN A 194 -17.65 -22.78 31.36
CA GLN A 194 -16.26 -22.60 31.81
C GLN A 194 -15.25 -22.94 30.71
N ALA A 195 -15.50 -24.00 29.93
CA ALA A 195 -14.66 -24.37 28.80
C ALA A 195 -14.64 -23.29 27.71
N VAL A 196 -15.81 -22.75 27.32
CA VAL A 196 -15.90 -21.63 26.36
C VAL A 196 -15.17 -20.39 26.90
N THR A 197 -15.40 -20.05 28.16
CA THR A 197 -14.78 -18.88 28.80
C THR A 197 -13.25 -18.99 28.85
N THR A 198 -12.73 -20.20 29.06
CA THR A 198 -11.28 -20.46 29.04
C THR A 198 -10.68 -20.24 27.65
N ILE A 199 -11.40 -20.63 26.59
CA ILE A 199 -10.97 -20.39 25.19
C ILE A 199 -10.96 -18.90 24.88
N ASP A 200 -12.02 -18.18 25.26
CA ASP A 200 -12.12 -16.73 25.06
C ASP A 200 -11.03 -15.97 25.82
N HIS A 201 -10.73 -16.39 27.05
CA HIS A 201 -9.64 -15.82 27.83
C HIS A 201 -8.28 -16.06 27.15
N GLY A 202 -8.04 -17.27 26.64
CA GLY A 202 -6.83 -17.60 25.89
C GLY A 202 -6.68 -16.77 24.60
N LEU A 203 -7.77 -16.52 23.89
CA LEU A 203 -7.78 -15.60 22.74
C LEU A 203 -7.46 -14.16 23.17
N GLY A 204 -7.99 -13.74 24.33
CA GLY A 204 -7.65 -12.52 25.07
C GLY A 204 -6.15 -12.32 25.28
N GLU A 205 -5.49 -13.34 25.83
CA GLU A 205 -4.04 -13.34 26.05
C GLU A 205 -3.26 -13.20 24.74
N VAL A 206 -3.62 -13.97 23.71
CA VAL A 206 -2.97 -13.89 22.38
C VAL A 206 -3.09 -12.48 21.79
N ALA A 207 -4.28 -11.88 21.86
CA ALA A 207 -4.51 -10.51 21.38
C ALA A 207 -3.67 -9.49 22.15
N ARG A 208 -3.59 -9.61 23.49
CA ARG A 208 -2.75 -8.73 24.31
C ARG A 208 -1.27 -8.86 23.98
N HIS A 209 -0.76 -10.08 23.83
CA HIS A 209 0.65 -10.29 23.48
C HIS A 209 0.98 -9.75 22.09
N LEU A 210 0.11 -9.99 21.10
CA LEU A 210 0.27 -9.40 19.77
C LEU A 210 0.27 -7.86 19.84
N HIS A 211 -0.65 -7.28 20.60
CA HIS A 211 -0.69 -5.84 20.82
C HIS A 211 0.61 -5.32 21.46
N GLY A 212 1.17 -6.04 22.44
CA GLY A 212 2.48 -5.73 23.01
C GLY A 212 3.60 -5.70 21.96
N CYS A 213 3.64 -6.69 21.05
CA CYS A 213 4.59 -6.69 19.93
C CYS A 213 4.41 -5.46 19.02
N LEU A 214 3.16 -5.05 18.74
CA LEU A 214 2.87 -3.86 17.96
C LEU A 214 3.31 -2.57 18.65
N LEU A 215 3.08 -2.45 19.96
CA LEU A 215 3.54 -1.29 20.72
C LEU A 215 5.06 -1.16 20.69
N LEU A 216 5.79 -2.26 20.87
CA LEU A 216 7.25 -2.26 20.81
C LEU A 216 7.78 -1.88 19.42
N THR A 217 7.20 -2.44 18.36
CA THR A 217 7.60 -2.11 16.99
C THR A 217 7.31 -0.66 16.64
N ARG A 218 6.13 -0.12 17.00
CA ARG A 218 5.78 1.30 16.82
C ARG A 218 6.70 2.23 17.61
N ALA A 219 7.03 1.90 18.86
CA ALA A 219 7.94 2.68 19.69
C ALA A 219 9.35 2.72 19.08
N TRP A 220 9.81 1.58 18.55
CA TRP A 220 11.09 1.51 17.85
C TRP A 220 11.10 2.37 16.58
N GLU A 221 10.04 2.30 15.76
CA GLU A 221 9.92 3.18 14.59
C GLU A 221 9.93 4.67 14.96
N ALA A 222 9.22 5.05 16.03
CA ALA A 222 9.20 6.42 16.50
C ALA A 222 10.62 6.89 16.90
N LYS A 223 11.39 6.02 17.56
CA LYS A 223 12.79 6.29 17.91
C LYS A 223 13.65 6.45 16.66
N LEU A 224 13.54 5.55 15.69
CA LEU A 224 14.29 5.65 14.42
C LEU A 224 13.96 6.94 13.66
N ARG A 225 12.67 7.29 13.54
CA ARG A 225 12.24 8.55 12.91
C ARG A 225 12.84 9.76 13.61
N ARG A 226 12.84 9.77 14.96
CA ARG A 226 13.44 10.85 15.74
C ARG A 226 14.94 10.97 15.48
N THR A 227 15.68 9.87 15.47
CA THR A 227 17.12 9.87 15.21
C THR A 227 17.45 10.39 13.81
N ASP A 228 16.72 9.94 12.79
CA ASP A 228 16.89 10.42 11.40
C ASP A 228 16.60 11.93 11.29
N LEU A 229 15.50 12.40 11.90
CA LEU A 229 15.19 13.82 11.95
C LEU A 229 16.28 14.63 12.65
N THR A 230 16.76 14.18 13.82
CA THR A 230 17.86 14.86 14.53
C THR A 230 19.12 14.96 13.68
N HIS A 231 19.49 13.88 12.99
CA HIS A 231 20.67 13.88 12.12
C HIS A 231 20.50 14.80 10.91
N ARG A 232 19.34 14.75 10.23
CA ARG A 232 19.04 15.66 9.10
C ARG A 232 19.03 17.12 9.53
N THR A 233 18.39 17.43 10.67
CA THR A 233 18.38 18.78 11.22
C THR A 233 19.80 19.23 11.57
N GLY A 234 20.61 18.38 12.19
CA GLY A 234 22.02 18.68 12.47
C GLY A 234 22.81 19.02 11.21
N ASN A 235 22.65 18.21 10.15
CA ASN A 235 23.32 18.45 8.87
C ASN A 235 22.86 19.74 8.19
N VAL A 236 21.55 20.04 8.20
CA VAL A 236 21.00 21.27 7.61
C VAL A 236 21.50 22.49 8.39
N LEU A 237 21.47 22.45 9.72
CA LEU A 237 21.94 23.55 10.55
C LEU A 237 23.45 23.78 10.40
N ALA A 238 24.25 22.71 10.30
CA ALA A 238 25.69 22.81 10.06
C ALA A 238 26.04 23.40 8.68
N ALA A 239 25.15 23.26 7.69
CA ALA A 239 25.32 23.83 6.35
C ALA A 239 24.87 25.30 6.25
N LEU A 240 24.23 25.87 7.29
CA LEU A 240 23.81 27.27 7.26
C LEU A 240 25.03 28.20 7.35
N PRO A 241 25.05 29.30 6.58
CA PRO A 241 26.12 30.29 6.68
C PRO A 241 26.15 30.88 8.09
N GLY A 242 27.29 30.73 8.76
CA GLY A 242 27.48 31.24 10.11
C GLY A 242 27.47 32.77 10.19
N HIS A 243 27.43 33.29 11.42
CA HIS A 243 27.38 34.72 11.70
C HIS A 243 28.52 35.50 11.02
N ASP A 244 29.73 34.93 10.97
CA ASP A 244 30.88 35.54 10.32
C ASP A 244 30.77 35.59 8.78
N HIS A 245 30.00 34.68 8.18
CA HIS A 245 29.74 34.71 6.74
C HIS A 245 28.75 35.83 6.40
N LEU A 246 27.67 35.96 7.17
CA LEU A 246 26.71 37.05 7.02
C LEU A 246 27.34 38.42 7.29
N ARG A 247 28.17 38.53 8.34
CA ARG A 247 28.89 39.76 8.65
C ARG A 247 29.83 40.19 7.51
N ARG A 248 30.55 39.24 6.90
CA ARG A 248 31.41 39.51 5.72
C ARG A 248 30.60 39.94 4.50
N LEU A 249 29.43 39.34 4.26
CA LEU A 249 28.54 39.75 3.18
C LEU A 249 28.00 41.16 3.40
N THR A 250 27.59 41.51 4.62
CA THR A 250 27.15 42.87 4.96
C THR A 250 28.27 43.88 4.73
N GLN A 251 29.48 43.58 5.21
CA GLN A 251 30.63 44.46 5.02
C GLN A 251 30.99 44.64 3.54
N ALA A 252 30.94 43.56 2.74
CA ALA A 252 31.15 43.65 1.30
C ALA A 252 30.06 44.49 0.60
N ALA A 253 28.81 44.37 1.04
CA ALA A 253 27.69 45.14 0.53
C ALA A 253 27.80 46.63 0.87
N GLU A 254 28.34 46.99 2.04
CA GLU A 254 28.58 48.39 2.44
C GLU A 254 29.69 49.06 1.61
N VAL A 255 30.73 48.29 1.24
CA VAL A 255 31.86 48.79 0.45
C VAL A 255 31.51 48.89 -1.05
N LEU A 256 30.55 48.09 -1.53
CA LEU A 256 30.20 48.01 -2.95
C LEU A 256 29.77 49.36 -3.56
N PRO A 257 28.87 50.16 -2.95
CA PRO A 257 28.51 51.48 -3.47
C PRO A 257 29.70 52.44 -3.55
N GLN A 258 30.62 52.38 -2.59
CA GLN A 258 31.82 53.24 -2.57
C GLN A 258 32.74 52.90 -3.75
N ASN A 259 32.95 51.61 -4.02
CA ASN A 259 33.74 51.16 -5.16
C ASN A 259 33.08 51.54 -6.49
N VAL A 260 31.76 51.32 -6.62
CA VAL A 260 31.01 51.70 -7.82
C VAL A 260 31.09 53.20 -8.05
N PHE A 261 30.88 54.00 -7.00
CA PHE A 261 31.00 55.45 -7.06
C PHE A 261 32.39 55.86 -7.56
N ALA A 262 33.47 55.34 -6.96
CA ALA A 262 34.84 55.64 -7.36
C ALA A 262 35.11 55.28 -8.83
N HIS A 263 34.66 54.11 -9.30
CA HIS A 263 34.82 53.71 -10.70
C HIS A 263 34.02 54.58 -11.67
N VAL A 264 32.78 54.94 -11.32
CA VAL A 264 31.92 55.79 -12.14
C VAL A 264 32.50 57.20 -12.25
N THR A 265 32.99 57.76 -11.13
CA THR A 265 33.68 59.05 -11.11
C THR A 265 34.97 59.00 -11.93
N ALA A 266 35.80 57.96 -11.78
CA ALA A 266 37.02 57.81 -12.56
C ALA A 266 36.74 57.68 -14.07
N ALA A 267 35.72 56.92 -14.47
CA ALA A 267 35.31 56.77 -15.86
C ALA A 267 34.82 58.10 -16.46
N ARG A 268 34.05 58.87 -15.69
CA ARG A 268 33.64 60.23 -16.07
C ARG A 268 34.84 61.14 -16.28
N ASP A 269 35.83 61.11 -15.37
CA ASP A 269 37.02 61.96 -15.46
C ASP A 269 37.84 61.65 -16.72
N LEU A 270 38.04 60.36 -17.03
CA LEU A 270 38.74 59.92 -18.23
C LEU A 270 38.02 60.27 -19.54
N THR A 271 36.69 60.32 -19.51
CA THR A 271 35.87 60.62 -20.69
C THR A 271 35.48 62.10 -20.81
N GLN A 272 35.86 62.93 -19.83
CA GLN A 272 35.49 64.35 -19.73
C GLN A 272 33.97 64.58 -19.84
N ALA A 273 33.16 63.63 -19.35
CA ALA A 273 31.71 63.62 -19.53
C ALA A 273 30.95 64.70 -18.73
N GLY A 274 31.65 65.59 -18.02
CA GLY A 274 31.08 66.63 -17.15
C GLY A 274 30.54 66.07 -15.83
N GLU A 275 30.33 66.94 -14.84
CA GLU A 275 29.93 66.54 -13.49
C GLU A 275 28.56 65.87 -13.42
N PHE A 276 28.45 64.84 -12.57
CA PHE A 276 27.19 64.19 -12.26
C PHE A 276 26.25 65.10 -11.46
N PRO A 277 24.92 64.90 -11.55
CA PRO A 277 23.95 65.73 -10.82
C PRO A 277 24.14 65.77 -9.31
N TRP A 278 24.62 64.67 -8.70
CA TRP A 278 24.83 64.58 -7.25
C TRP A 278 26.10 65.30 -6.76
N GLU A 279 26.97 65.75 -7.66
CA GLU A 279 28.22 66.45 -7.31
C GLU A 279 28.06 67.97 -7.35
N ARG A 280 26.96 68.46 -7.95
CA ARG A 280 26.63 69.88 -7.98
C ARG A 280 26.10 70.34 -6.62
N PRO A 281 26.28 71.61 -6.24
CA PRO A 281 25.65 72.18 -5.05
C PRO A 281 24.14 71.92 -5.08
N SER A 282 23.52 71.63 -3.93
CA SER A 282 22.08 71.33 -3.84
C SER A 282 21.17 72.45 -4.36
N THR A 283 21.69 73.68 -4.46
CA THR A 283 21.06 74.86 -5.06
C THR A 283 20.96 74.80 -6.58
N GLU A 284 21.74 73.95 -7.24
CA GLU A 284 21.83 73.79 -8.69
C GLU A 284 21.25 72.46 -9.18
N TRP A 285 20.74 71.64 -8.27
CA TRP A 285 20.07 70.41 -8.65
C TRP A 285 18.84 70.79 -9.47
N PRO A 286 18.63 70.18 -10.66
CA PRO A 286 17.37 70.32 -11.36
C PRO A 286 16.29 69.90 -10.37
N ARG A 287 15.28 70.76 -10.14
CA ARG A 287 14.12 70.39 -9.31
C ARG A 287 13.53 69.14 -9.95
N LEU A 288 13.87 67.98 -9.40
CA LEU A 288 13.31 66.71 -9.81
C LEU A 288 11.83 66.81 -9.48
N THR A 289 11.01 67.11 -10.49
CA THR A 289 9.60 66.81 -10.46
C THR A 289 9.52 65.32 -10.16
N LEU A 290 9.13 64.99 -8.94
CA LEU A 290 8.75 63.65 -8.52
C LEU A 290 7.79 63.12 -9.57
N VAL A 291 8.28 62.26 -10.46
CA VAL A 291 7.44 61.39 -11.24
C VAL A 291 6.68 60.56 -10.21
N PRO A 292 5.33 60.58 -10.20
CA PRO A 292 4.56 59.85 -9.20
C PRO A 292 4.94 58.37 -9.27
N PRO A 293 4.93 57.64 -8.13
CA PRO A 293 5.24 56.23 -8.15
C PRO A 293 4.29 55.53 -9.11
N HIS A 294 4.84 54.84 -10.10
CA HIS A 294 4.07 53.97 -10.97
C HIS A 294 3.27 53.01 -10.10
N ARG A 295 1.96 53.23 -10.10
CA ARG A 295 0.94 52.38 -9.50
C ARG A 295 1.21 50.96 -10.01
N ALA A 296 1.59 50.06 -9.11
CA ALA A 296 1.72 48.64 -9.40
C ALA A 296 0.40 48.16 -10.04
N THR A 297 0.48 47.75 -11.29
CA THR A 297 -0.61 47.10 -12.00
C THR A 297 -0.82 45.74 -11.36
N ALA A 298 -1.95 45.61 -10.65
CA ALA A 298 -2.41 44.33 -10.13
C ALA A 298 -2.56 43.31 -11.28
N PRO A 299 -2.21 42.03 -11.07
CA PRO A 299 -2.42 41.00 -12.08
C PRO A 299 -3.92 40.79 -12.26
N ARG A 300 -4.42 41.11 -13.45
CA ARG A 300 -5.81 40.86 -13.86
C ARG A 300 -6.01 39.35 -13.93
N GLY A 301 -6.82 38.84 -13.01
CA GLY A 301 -7.20 37.45 -12.94
C GLY A 301 -7.80 36.94 -14.26
N ALA A 302 -7.35 35.75 -14.64
CA ALA A 302 -8.10 34.85 -15.50
C ALA A 302 -9.38 34.43 -14.76
N GLY A 303 -10.53 34.62 -15.39
CA GLY A 303 -11.83 34.25 -14.84
C GLY A 303 -12.93 34.79 -15.73
N GLY A 304 -13.21 34.09 -16.83
CA GLY A 304 -14.34 34.41 -17.70
C GLY A 304 -15.68 34.04 -17.05
N PRO A 305 -16.77 34.73 -17.41
CA PRO A 305 -18.09 34.19 -17.24
C PRO A 305 -18.51 33.41 -18.49
N ALA A 306 -18.90 32.15 -18.28
CA ALA A 306 -19.94 31.49 -19.08
C ALA A 306 -21.14 32.44 -19.15
N GLY A 307 -21.69 32.75 -20.32
CA GLY A 307 -22.58 31.85 -21.02
C GLY A 307 -24.03 32.19 -20.64
N GLU A 308 -24.55 33.29 -21.18
CA GLU A 308 -26.00 33.48 -21.32
C GLU A 308 -26.38 33.16 -22.77
N GLY A 309 -27.22 32.14 -22.93
CA GLY A 309 -27.76 31.68 -24.19
C GLY A 309 -29.04 30.88 -23.93
N LEU A 310 -30.15 31.61 -23.94
CA LEU A 310 -31.54 31.18 -24.11
C LEU A 310 -31.76 29.79 -24.73
N SER A 311 -32.49 28.93 -24.02
CA SER A 311 -33.64 28.11 -24.48
C SER A 311 -34.28 27.43 -23.28
#